data_AF-A0A6P1IIF1-F1
#
_entry.id   AF-A0A6P1IIF1-F1
#
_cell.length_a   1.000
_cell.length_b   1.000
_cell.length_c   1.000
_cell.angle_alpha   90.00
_cell.angle_beta   90.00
_cell.angle_gamma   90.00
#
_symmetry.space_group_name_H-M   'P 1'
#
loop_
_entity.id
_entity.type
_entity.pdbx_description
1 polymer ?
#
loop_
_entity_poly.entity_id
_entity_poly.type
_entity_poly.pdbx_seq_one_letter_code
_entity_poly.pdbx_strand_id
1 'polypeptide(L)'
;MRSNFNRSALVRQLAGWQPTPAEVSRQDLAERLGHWLNVADAIALSSLHQALPAVARARRPAVSASASSVQAELQRVRATLSQAITAPPGEPGDEPADDADASFALHHQRCLEQQRRMEMSVDALRGHVRKTLSQTSPRLAQLAALDAVLDPMLGGREQKLLSTVPVFLKARFDQLRQTHPGGWQPLFEHELQQTLLAELDLRLQPVAGMVEALGQEVKQHP
;
A
#
# COMPACT_ATOMS: atom_id res chain seq x y z
N MET A 1 -5.89 -20.49 -19.35
CA MET A 1 -6.74 -19.51 -18.63
C MET A 1 -5.86 -18.52 -17.91
N ARG A 2 -5.84 -17.26 -18.37
CA ARG A 2 -4.86 -16.22 -18.00
C ARG A 2 -5.27 -15.56 -16.67
N SER A 3 -4.41 -15.64 -15.65
CA SER A 3 -4.58 -14.89 -14.39
C SER A 3 -4.27 -13.41 -14.59
N ASN A 4 -5.14 -12.67 -15.28
CA ASN A 4 -5.14 -11.20 -15.29
C ASN A 4 -5.82 -10.59 -14.03
N PHE A 5 -6.06 -11.42 -13.00
CA PHE A 5 -6.98 -11.11 -11.91
C PHE A 5 -6.40 -10.27 -10.77
N ASN A 6 -5.09 -9.91 -10.77
CA ASN A 6 -4.44 -9.30 -9.60
C ASN A 6 -3.41 -8.20 -9.94
N ARG A 7 -3.64 -7.36 -10.95
CA ARG A 7 -2.86 -6.11 -11.05
C ARG A 7 -3.53 -5.05 -10.20
N SER A 8 -2.84 -4.44 -9.24
CA SER A 8 -3.39 -3.31 -8.47
C SER A 8 -3.80 -2.18 -9.41
N ALA A 9 -4.73 -1.32 -8.98
CA ALA A 9 -5.14 -0.16 -9.76
C ALA A 9 -3.93 0.70 -10.15
N LEU A 10 -2.97 0.85 -9.22
CA LEU A 10 -1.71 1.56 -9.44
C LEU A 10 -0.91 0.94 -10.59
N VAL A 11 -0.68 -0.39 -10.57
CA VAL A 11 0.08 -1.06 -11.63
C VAL A 11 -0.63 -0.95 -12.98
N ARG A 12 -1.96 -1.04 -13.03
CA ARG A 12 -2.72 -0.86 -14.27
C ARG A 12 -2.59 0.57 -14.82
N GLN A 13 -2.70 1.57 -13.95
CA GLN A 13 -2.59 2.97 -14.33
C GLN A 13 -1.18 3.30 -14.84
N LEU A 14 -0.14 2.96 -14.07
CA LEU A 14 1.25 3.20 -14.45
C LEU A 14 1.64 2.45 -15.75
N ALA A 15 1.17 1.21 -15.92
CA ALA A 15 1.41 0.46 -17.16
C ALA A 15 0.69 1.07 -18.37
N GLY A 16 -0.47 1.72 -18.17
CA GLY A 16 -1.20 2.42 -19.22
C GLY A 16 -0.48 3.67 -19.75
N TRP A 17 0.48 4.20 -18.99
CA TRP A 17 1.31 5.33 -19.40
C TRP A 17 2.62 4.92 -20.07
N GLN A 18 2.98 3.63 -20.03
CA GLN A 18 4.19 3.12 -20.65
C GLN A 18 3.91 2.58 -22.07
N PRO A 19 4.89 2.66 -22.99
CA PRO A 19 4.88 1.83 -24.20
C PRO A 19 4.78 0.35 -23.80
N THR A 20 4.03 -0.41 -24.57
CA THR A 20 3.45 -1.73 -24.25
C THR A 20 4.37 -2.65 -23.40
N PRO A 21 3.94 -3.12 -22.22
CA PRO A 21 4.78 -3.97 -21.38
C PRO A 21 4.84 -5.41 -21.88
N ALA A 22 6.02 -6.04 -21.78
CA ALA A 22 6.21 -7.47 -22.03
C ALA A 22 5.48 -8.34 -20.97
N GLU A 23 4.92 -9.48 -21.37
CA GLU A 23 4.31 -10.44 -20.44
C GLU A 23 5.39 -11.08 -19.55
N VAL A 24 5.21 -11.05 -18.23
CA VAL A 24 6.14 -11.65 -17.24
C VAL A 24 5.65 -13.05 -16.84
N SER A 25 6.53 -14.06 -16.86
CA SER A 25 6.19 -15.47 -16.55
C SER A 25 6.07 -15.72 -15.04
N ARG A 26 5.34 -16.78 -14.62
CA ARG A 26 5.23 -17.19 -13.21
C ARG A 26 6.54 -17.74 -12.63
N GLN A 27 7.37 -18.36 -13.46
CA GLN A 27 8.69 -18.85 -13.02
C GLN A 27 9.60 -17.67 -12.65
N ASP A 28 9.54 -16.57 -13.40
CA ASP A 28 10.23 -15.32 -13.07
C ASP A 28 9.76 -14.74 -11.73
N LEU A 29 8.49 -14.96 -11.33
CA LEU A 29 7.97 -14.44 -10.07
C LEU A 29 8.56 -15.18 -8.85
N ALA A 30 8.60 -16.51 -8.89
CA ALA A 30 9.20 -17.29 -7.81
C ALA A 30 10.71 -17.02 -7.69
N GLU A 31 11.39 -16.91 -8.83
CA GLU A 31 12.81 -16.56 -8.88
C GLU A 31 13.06 -15.13 -8.37
N ARG A 32 12.24 -14.16 -8.79
CA ARG A 32 12.29 -12.79 -8.27
C ARG A 32 12.08 -12.78 -6.77
N LEU A 33 11.03 -13.42 -6.25
CA LEU A 33 10.78 -13.52 -4.82
C LEU A 33 11.96 -14.16 -4.07
N GLY A 34 12.60 -15.19 -4.65
CA GLY A 34 13.82 -15.78 -4.11
C GLY A 34 14.98 -14.79 -3.99
N HIS A 35 15.15 -13.88 -4.96
CA HIS A 35 16.13 -12.79 -4.88
C HIS A 35 15.75 -11.69 -3.88
N TRP A 36 14.54 -11.69 -3.33
CA TRP A 36 14.06 -10.67 -2.40
C TRP A 36 14.29 -11.08 -0.95
N LEU A 37 14.39 -12.39 -0.70
CA LEU A 37 14.64 -12.96 0.63
C LEU A 37 16.13 -13.20 0.80
N ASN A 38 16.74 -12.55 1.80
CA ASN A 38 18.11 -12.83 2.19
C ASN A 38 18.17 -14.01 3.18
N VAL A 39 19.38 -14.43 3.56
CA VAL A 39 19.57 -15.55 4.51
C VAL A 39 18.96 -15.25 5.88
N ALA A 40 19.02 -14.01 6.36
CA ALA A 40 18.38 -13.62 7.61
C ALA A 40 16.85 -13.74 7.53
N ASP A 41 16.25 -13.40 6.38
CA ASP A 41 14.81 -13.54 6.15
C ASP A 41 14.39 -15.02 6.17
N ALA A 42 15.18 -15.89 5.53
CA ALA A 42 14.95 -17.33 5.54
C ALA A 42 15.05 -17.92 6.96
N ILE A 43 16.01 -17.46 7.77
CA ILE A 43 16.15 -17.85 9.17
C ILE A 43 14.94 -17.38 9.99
N ALA A 44 14.51 -16.13 9.82
CA ALA A 44 13.34 -15.58 10.52
C ALA A 44 12.07 -16.35 10.17
N LEU A 45 11.85 -16.69 8.89
CA LEU A 45 10.72 -17.48 8.45
C LEU A 45 10.76 -18.92 8.99
N SER A 46 11.93 -19.57 8.96
CA SER A 46 12.11 -20.90 9.55
C SER A 46 11.84 -20.90 11.05
N SER A 47 12.35 -19.89 11.77
CA SER A 47 12.14 -19.73 13.21
C SER A 47 10.66 -19.51 13.54
N LEU A 48 9.96 -18.69 12.75
CA LEU A 48 8.52 -18.52 12.85
C LEU A 48 7.80 -19.86 12.66
N HIS A 49 8.12 -20.60 11.60
CA HIS A 49 7.47 -21.88 11.29
C HIS A 49 7.59 -22.87 12.45
N GLN A 50 8.74 -22.91 13.13
CA GLN A 50 8.96 -23.74 14.31
C GLN A 50 8.16 -23.26 15.55
N ALA A 51 7.91 -21.95 15.67
CA ALA A 51 7.17 -21.35 16.78
C ALA A 51 5.64 -21.40 16.60
N LEU A 52 5.12 -21.49 15.37
CA LEU A 52 3.68 -21.48 15.07
C LEU A 52 2.87 -22.51 15.87
N PRO A 53 3.31 -23.78 16.07
CA PRO A 53 2.56 -24.75 16.88
C PRO A 53 2.39 -24.32 18.34
N ALA A 54 3.36 -23.62 18.93
CA ALA A 54 3.26 -23.10 20.29
C ALA A 54 2.25 -21.94 20.36
N VAL A 55 2.29 -21.06 19.36
CA VAL A 55 1.32 -19.96 19.21
C VAL A 55 -0.11 -20.50 19.05
N ALA A 56 -0.29 -21.60 18.31
CA ALA A 56 -1.58 -22.26 18.10
C ALA A 56 -2.19 -22.84 19.39
N ARG A 57 -1.37 -23.22 20.37
CA ARG A 57 -1.80 -23.86 21.62
C ARG A 57 -2.09 -22.86 22.74
N ALA A 58 -1.69 -21.59 22.59
CA ALA A 58 -1.88 -20.57 23.61
C ALA A 58 -3.37 -20.22 23.77
N ARG A 59 -3.91 -20.37 24.98
CA ARG A 59 -5.30 -20.05 25.29
C ARG A 59 -5.50 -18.53 25.39
N ARG A 60 -6.60 -18.03 24.83
CA ARG A 60 -6.90 -16.59 24.74
C ARG A 60 -8.37 -16.29 25.05
N PRO A 61 -8.67 -15.10 25.61
CA PRO A 61 -10.05 -14.67 25.78
C PRO A 61 -10.68 -14.34 24.43
N ALA A 62 -11.94 -14.73 24.22
CA ALA A 62 -12.69 -14.35 23.03
C ALA A 62 -13.09 -12.86 23.12
N VAL A 63 -12.77 -12.07 22.09
CA VAL A 63 -13.07 -10.62 22.08
C VAL A 63 -13.79 -10.22 20.78
N SER A 64 -15.12 -10.36 20.77
CA SER A 64 -15.98 -9.99 19.63
C SER A 64 -16.02 -8.48 19.36
N ALA A 65 -16.02 -7.64 20.41
CA ALA A 65 -16.06 -6.17 20.29
C ALA A 65 -14.85 -5.55 19.56
N SER A 66 -13.76 -6.31 19.39
CA SER A 66 -12.55 -5.84 18.71
C SER A 66 -12.71 -5.71 17.20
N ALA A 67 -13.55 -6.54 16.57
CA ALA A 67 -13.66 -6.60 15.10
C ALA A 67 -14.31 -5.36 14.49
N SER A 68 -15.42 -4.90 15.05
CA SER A 68 -16.11 -3.68 14.59
C SER A 68 -15.26 -2.42 14.83
N SER A 69 -14.53 -2.38 15.94
CA SER A 69 -13.63 -1.28 16.29
C SER A 69 -12.48 -1.12 15.29
N VAL A 70 -11.78 -2.21 14.96
CA VAL A 70 -10.66 -2.19 14.00
C VAL A 70 -11.15 -1.89 12.58
N GLN A 71 -12.31 -2.43 12.16
CA GLN A 71 -12.91 -2.06 10.88
C GLN A 71 -13.20 -0.55 10.80
N ALA A 72 -13.75 0.05 11.87
CA ALA A 72 -14.00 1.48 11.92
C ALA A 72 -12.71 2.30 11.90
N GLU A 73 -11.63 1.82 12.50
CA GLU A 73 -10.32 2.46 12.44
C GLU A 73 -9.73 2.44 11.03
N LEU A 74 -9.77 1.28 10.34
CA LEU A 74 -9.36 1.16 8.94
C LEU A 74 -10.11 2.16 8.04
N GLN A 75 -11.44 2.24 8.18
CA GLN A 75 -12.23 3.20 7.39
C GLN A 75 -11.89 4.65 7.72
N ARG A 76 -11.63 4.98 8.99
CA ARG A 76 -11.22 6.33 9.40
C ARG A 76 -9.87 6.71 8.79
N VAL A 77 -8.86 5.85 8.90
CA VAL A 77 -7.52 6.11 8.32
C VAL A 77 -7.62 6.28 6.81
N ARG A 78 -8.36 5.40 6.11
CA ARG A 78 -8.60 5.53 4.67
C ARG A 78 -9.25 6.86 4.33
N ALA A 79 -10.33 7.23 5.00
CA ALA A 79 -11.03 8.49 4.75
C ALA A 79 -10.13 9.71 4.98
N THR A 80 -9.37 9.74 6.07
CA THR A 80 -8.46 10.85 6.40
C THR A 80 -7.35 11.01 5.35
N LEU A 81 -6.74 9.91 4.91
CA LEU A 81 -5.68 9.95 3.89
C LEU A 81 -6.24 10.31 2.51
N SER A 82 -7.39 9.75 2.11
CA SER A 82 -8.05 10.10 0.86
C SER A 82 -8.42 11.59 0.80
N GLN A 83 -8.98 12.14 1.90
CA GLN A 83 -9.29 13.56 1.99
C GLN A 83 -8.02 14.44 1.87
N ALA A 84 -6.92 14.02 2.49
CA ALA A 84 -5.65 14.74 2.38
C ALA A 84 -5.09 14.73 0.96
N ILE A 85 -5.26 13.63 0.22
CA ILE A 85 -4.82 13.49 -1.18
C ILE A 85 -5.65 14.39 -2.11
N THR A 86 -6.97 14.46 -1.90
CA THR A 86 -7.88 15.23 -2.76
C THR A 86 -8.03 16.69 -2.34
N ALA A 87 -7.39 17.11 -1.25
CA ALA A 87 -7.41 18.49 -0.81
C ALA A 87 -6.81 19.38 -1.91
N PRO A 88 -7.43 20.53 -2.23
CA PRO A 88 -6.88 21.43 -3.23
C PRO A 88 -5.46 21.84 -2.83
N PRO A 89 -4.50 21.92 -3.78
CA PRO A 89 -3.22 22.53 -3.49
C PRO A 89 -3.46 23.92 -2.89
N GLY A 90 -2.67 24.30 -1.87
CA GLY A 90 -2.74 25.64 -1.28
C GLY A 90 -2.65 26.70 -2.38
N GLU A 91 -3.30 27.86 -2.17
CA GLU A 91 -3.45 28.87 -3.24
C GLU A 91 -2.11 29.12 -3.95
N PRO A 92 -2.13 29.16 -5.29
CA PRO A 92 -0.94 29.51 -6.04
C PRO A 92 -0.51 30.91 -5.59
N GLY A 93 0.60 30.98 -4.85
CA GLY A 93 1.39 32.21 -4.83
C GLY A 93 1.77 32.53 -6.27
N ASP A 94 2.06 33.80 -6.56
CA ASP A 94 2.44 34.30 -7.89
C ASP A 94 3.65 33.53 -8.47
N GLU A 95 3.41 32.32 -8.98
CA GLU A 95 4.41 31.51 -9.65
C GLU A 95 4.48 31.97 -11.10
N PRO A 96 5.70 32.23 -11.63
CA PRO A 96 5.86 32.55 -13.02
C PRO A 96 5.41 31.34 -13.84
N ALA A 97 4.30 31.51 -14.57
CA ALA A 97 3.63 30.48 -15.36
C ALA A 97 4.49 29.83 -16.47
N ASP A 98 5.73 30.26 -16.64
CA ASP A 98 6.67 29.81 -17.68
C ASP A 98 7.69 28.76 -17.22
N ASP A 99 7.88 28.51 -15.91
CA ASP A 99 8.84 27.49 -15.44
C ASP A 99 8.15 26.14 -15.17
N ALA A 100 8.27 25.26 -16.16
CA ALA A 100 7.75 23.89 -16.10
C ALA A 100 8.37 23.02 -15.00
N ASP A 101 9.66 23.22 -14.73
CA ASP A 101 10.40 22.40 -13.78
C ASP A 101 10.07 22.84 -12.35
N ALA A 102 9.88 24.14 -12.13
CA ALA A 102 9.36 24.68 -10.87
C ALA A 102 7.93 24.15 -10.57
N SER A 103 7.03 24.19 -11.56
CA SER A 103 5.66 23.67 -11.41
C SER A 103 5.63 22.18 -11.04
N PHE A 104 6.46 21.35 -11.68
CA PHE A 104 6.53 19.93 -11.32
C PHE A 104 7.15 19.70 -9.93
N ALA A 105 8.11 20.53 -9.50
CA ALA A 105 8.75 20.39 -8.19
C ALA A 105 7.74 20.44 -7.03
N LEU A 106 6.73 21.31 -7.12
CA LEU A 106 5.63 21.38 -6.14
C LEU A 106 4.81 20.08 -6.10
N HIS A 107 4.43 19.55 -7.26
CA HIS A 107 3.70 18.29 -7.35
C HIS A 107 4.53 17.11 -6.82
N HIS A 108 5.83 17.09 -7.11
CA HIS A 108 6.77 16.10 -6.60
C HIS A 108 6.88 16.15 -5.08
N GLN A 109 7.06 17.34 -4.49
CA GLN A 109 7.11 17.52 -3.04
C GLN A 109 5.81 17.06 -2.37
N ARG A 110 4.65 17.44 -2.92
CA ARG A 110 3.35 17.00 -2.39
C ARG A 110 3.20 15.48 -2.48
N CYS A 111 3.62 14.86 -3.58
CA CYS A 111 3.60 13.40 -3.73
C CYS A 111 4.41 12.73 -2.62
N LEU A 112 5.66 13.15 -2.39
CA LEU A 112 6.51 12.61 -1.33
C LEU A 112 5.92 12.80 0.08
N GLU A 113 5.32 13.96 0.33
CA GLU A 113 4.66 14.22 1.62
C GLU A 113 3.49 13.27 1.87
N GLN A 114 2.65 13.04 0.84
CA GLN A 114 1.56 12.07 0.97
C GLN A 114 2.09 10.64 1.13
N GLN A 115 3.16 10.26 0.43
CA GLN A 115 3.78 8.93 0.58
C GLN A 115 4.28 8.70 2.01
N ARG A 116 4.95 9.69 2.63
CA ARG A 116 5.36 9.61 4.04
C ARG A 116 4.18 9.52 5.00
N ARG A 117 3.15 10.34 4.78
CA ARG A 117 1.94 10.33 5.62
C ARG A 117 1.20 8.99 5.56
N MET A 118 1.10 8.43 4.35
CA MET A 118 0.53 7.10 4.12
C MET A 118 1.34 6.03 4.87
N GLU A 119 2.66 6.00 4.69
CA GLU A 119 3.56 5.04 5.37
C GLU A 119 3.35 5.06 6.89
N MET A 120 3.51 6.23 7.52
CA MET A 120 3.35 6.39 8.97
C MET A 120 1.98 5.95 9.49
N SER A 121 0.91 6.30 8.78
CA SER A 121 -0.45 6.00 9.20
C SER A 121 -0.80 4.51 9.02
N VAL A 122 -0.35 3.92 7.91
CA VAL A 122 -0.57 2.50 7.59
C VAL A 122 0.24 1.62 8.53
N ASP A 123 1.49 1.96 8.83
CA ASP A 123 2.34 1.20 9.75
C ASP A 123 1.76 1.18 11.17
N ALA A 124 1.32 2.35 11.66
CA ALA A 124 0.67 2.46 12.95
C ALA A 124 -0.61 1.61 13.03
N LEU A 125 -1.46 1.69 12.00
CA LEU A 125 -2.68 0.90 11.91
C LEU A 125 -2.37 -0.61 11.84
N ARG A 126 -1.41 -1.03 11.00
CA ARG A 126 -0.99 -2.43 10.86
C ARG A 126 -0.46 -2.99 12.18
N GLY A 127 0.29 -2.20 12.93
CA GLY A 127 0.75 -2.55 14.28
C GLY A 127 -0.41 -2.74 15.27
N HIS A 128 -1.38 -1.82 15.27
CA HIS A 128 -2.58 -1.96 16.10
C HIS A 128 -3.39 -3.21 15.76
N VAL A 129 -3.65 -3.44 14.47
CA VAL A 129 -4.38 -4.62 13.98
C VAL A 129 -3.66 -5.92 14.37
N ARG A 130 -2.34 -6.01 14.17
CA ARG A 130 -1.52 -7.16 14.60
C ARG A 130 -1.68 -7.43 16.11
N LYS A 131 -1.63 -6.37 16.93
CA LYS A 131 -1.82 -6.50 18.39
C LYS A 131 -3.19 -7.06 18.72
N THR A 132 -4.25 -6.55 18.09
CA THR A 132 -5.62 -7.04 18.29
C THR A 132 -5.76 -8.51 17.87
N LEU A 133 -5.31 -8.89 16.67
CA LEU A 133 -5.32 -10.29 16.20
C LEU A 133 -4.54 -11.22 17.14
N SER A 134 -3.42 -10.74 17.69
CA SER A 134 -2.59 -11.45 18.65
C SER A 134 -3.24 -11.65 20.03
N GLN A 135 -4.46 -11.18 20.25
CA GLN A 135 -5.18 -11.34 21.51
C GLN A 135 -6.53 -12.04 21.33
N THR A 136 -7.07 -12.09 20.11
CA THR A 136 -8.41 -12.62 19.84
C THR A 136 -8.48 -14.15 19.76
N SER A 137 -7.63 -14.80 18.94
CA SER A 137 -7.66 -16.26 18.78
C SER A 137 -6.27 -16.83 18.47
N PRO A 138 -6.03 -18.14 18.65
CA PRO A 138 -4.76 -18.78 18.29
C PRO A 138 -4.49 -18.79 16.78
N ARG A 139 -5.53 -18.78 15.93
CA ARG A 139 -5.37 -18.71 14.47
C ARG A 139 -4.98 -17.30 14.03
N LEU A 140 -5.66 -16.28 14.56
CA LEU A 140 -5.32 -14.88 14.31
C LEU A 140 -3.96 -14.50 14.89
N ALA A 141 -3.54 -15.16 15.97
CA ALA A 141 -2.17 -15.08 16.50
C ALA A 141 -1.10 -15.41 15.45
N GLN A 142 -1.30 -16.53 14.76
CA GLN A 142 -0.37 -17.06 13.77
C GLN A 142 -0.33 -16.12 12.57
N LEU A 143 -1.51 -15.60 12.16
CA LEU A 143 -1.59 -14.58 11.13
C LEU A 143 -0.82 -13.31 11.52
N ALA A 144 -1.00 -12.79 12.74
CA ALA A 144 -0.29 -11.61 13.22
C ALA A 144 1.24 -11.84 13.31
N ALA A 145 1.67 -13.03 13.73
CA ALA A 145 3.09 -13.40 13.79
C ALA A 145 3.70 -13.52 12.39
N LEU A 146 2.97 -14.11 11.44
CA LEU A 146 3.38 -14.17 10.03
C LEU A 146 3.48 -12.77 9.42
N ASP A 147 2.47 -11.94 9.62
CA ASP A 147 2.46 -10.55 9.15
C ASP A 147 3.66 -9.77 9.72
N ALA A 148 3.95 -9.91 11.01
CA ALA A 148 5.08 -9.23 11.66
C ALA A 148 6.46 -9.62 11.12
N VAL A 149 6.59 -10.84 10.59
CA VAL A 149 7.83 -11.32 9.97
C VAL A 149 7.90 -10.87 8.51
N LEU A 150 6.79 -10.93 7.77
CA LEU A 150 6.73 -10.54 6.35
C LEU A 150 6.85 -9.03 6.13
N ASP A 151 6.36 -8.22 7.07
CA ASP A 151 6.34 -6.76 7.02
C ASP A 151 7.74 -6.15 6.75
N PRO A 152 8.77 -6.39 7.58
CA PRO A 152 10.11 -5.88 7.31
C PRO A 152 10.80 -6.56 6.11
N MET A 153 10.47 -7.82 5.80
CA MET A 153 11.05 -8.55 4.65
C MET A 153 10.68 -7.90 3.31
N LEU A 154 9.44 -7.41 3.20
CA LEU A 154 8.92 -6.84 1.96
C LEU A 154 8.94 -5.30 1.98
N GLY A 155 8.89 -4.68 3.16
CA GLY A 155 8.69 -3.24 3.33
C GLY A 155 9.75 -2.37 2.66
N GLY A 156 11.04 -2.66 2.86
CA GLY A 156 12.11 -1.86 2.25
C GLY A 156 12.08 -1.89 0.71
N ARG A 157 11.60 -3.00 0.13
CA ARG A 157 11.47 -3.14 -1.32
C ARG A 157 10.21 -2.48 -1.85
N GLU A 158 9.10 -2.65 -1.14
CA GLU A 158 7.85 -1.94 -1.45
C GLU A 158 8.10 -0.43 -1.46
N GLN A 159 8.74 0.11 -0.44
CA GLN A 159 9.10 1.52 -0.36
C GLN A 159 9.97 1.96 -1.56
N LYS A 160 10.99 1.18 -1.91
CA LYS A 160 11.85 1.45 -3.08
C LYS A 160 11.09 1.42 -4.41
N LEU A 161 10.08 0.55 -4.55
CA LEU A 161 9.24 0.52 -5.75
C LEU A 161 8.29 1.72 -5.78
N LEU A 162 7.67 2.05 -4.65
CA LEU A 162 6.75 3.17 -4.55
C LEU A 162 7.46 4.53 -4.69
N SER A 163 8.74 4.64 -4.33
CA SER A 163 9.53 5.84 -4.60
C SER A 163 9.77 6.10 -6.09
N THR A 164 9.41 5.17 -6.99
CA THR A 164 9.45 5.38 -8.45
C THR A 164 8.18 6.01 -9.01
N VAL A 165 7.07 6.05 -8.23
CA VAL A 165 5.79 6.63 -8.66
C VAL A 165 5.94 8.08 -9.14
N PRO A 166 6.69 8.98 -8.46
CA PRO A 166 6.89 10.34 -8.94
C PRO A 166 7.59 10.43 -10.31
N VAL A 167 8.43 9.44 -10.66
CA VAL A 167 9.10 9.40 -11.98
C VAL A 167 8.08 9.16 -13.10
N PHE A 168 7.13 8.25 -12.89
CA PHE A 168 6.04 8.03 -13.85
C PHE A 168 5.13 9.24 -13.99
N LEU A 169 4.86 9.92 -12.87
CA LEU A 169 4.09 11.16 -12.86
C LEU A 169 4.82 12.27 -13.63
N LYS A 170 6.15 12.37 -13.57
CA LYS A 170 6.92 13.32 -14.39
C LYS A 170 6.75 13.06 -15.88
N ALA A 171 6.93 11.80 -16.29
CA ALA A 171 6.77 11.43 -17.69
C ALA A 171 5.34 11.75 -18.20
N ARG A 172 4.32 11.48 -17.36
CA ARG A 172 2.93 11.79 -17.68
C ARG A 172 2.65 13.29 -17.75
N PHE A 173 3.21 14.07 -16.83
CA PHE A 173 3.15 15.53 -16.83
C PHE A 173 3.67 16.11 -18.15
N ASP A 174 4.86 15.68 -18.58
CA ASP A 174 5.47 16.15 -19.83
C ASP A 174 4.63 15.75 -21.06
N GLN A 175 4.08 14.54 -21.07
CA GLN A 175 3.21 14.06 -22.16
C GLN A 175 1.91 14.87 -22.25
N LEU A 176 1.25 15.16 -21.14
CA LEU A 176 0.00 15.93 -21.13
C LEU A 176 0.22 17.35 -21.64
N ARG A 177 1.33 18.00 -21.27
CA ARG A 177 1.70 19.33 -21.76
C ARG A 177 1.86 19.38 -23.28
N GLN A 178 2.44 18.33 -23.87
CA GLN A 178 2.65 18.25 -25.32
C GLN A 178 1.34 17.96 -26.07
N THR A 179 0.48 17.12 -25.51
CA THR A 179 -0.74 16.63 -26.19
C THR A 179 -1.96 17.53 -26.00
N HIS A 180 -1.99 18.33 -24.93
CA HIS A 180 -3.10 19.23 -24.59
C HIS A 180 -2.56 20.65 -24.35
N PRO A 181 -2.26 21.42 -25.43
CA PRO A 181 -1.84 22.81 -25.32
C PRO A 181 -3.00 23.67 -24.78
N GLY A 182 -3.11 23.71 -23.45
CA GLY A 182 -4.22 24.28 -22.69
C GLY A 182 -5.04 23.19 -21.97
N GLY A 183 -5.36 23.40 -20.69
CA GLY A 183 -6.22 22.50 -19.93
C GLY A 183 -5.58 21.21 -19.42
N TRP A 184 -4.26 21.03 -19.57
CA TRP A 184 -3.53 19.86 -19.05
C TRP A 184 -3.43 19.84 -17.52
N GLN A 185 -3.43 21.00 -16.86
CA GLN A 185 -3.26 21.13 -15.40
C GLN A 185 -4.35 20.39 -14.60
N PRO A 186 -5.66 20.62 -14.82
CA PRO A 186 -6.71 19.89 -14.10
C PRO A 186 -6.71 18.39 -14.42
N LEU A 187 -6.31 17.99 -15.63
CA LEU A 187 -6.18 16.59 -16.01
C LEU A 187 -5.04 15.91 -15.24
N PHE A 188 -3.87 16.55 -15.17
CA PHE A 188 -2.73 16.04 -14.42
C PHE A 188 -3.03 15.98 -12.92
N GLU A 189 -3.66 17.01 -12.35
CA GLU A 189 -4.07 17.02 -10.96
C GLU A 189 -4.99 15.83 -10.63
N HIS A 190 -5.97 15.57 -11.49
CA HIS A 190 -6.84 14.41 -11.34
C HIS A 190 -6.07 13.08 -11.41
N GLU A 191 -5.18 12.91 -12.39
CA GLU A 191 -4.37 11.69 -12.55
C GLU A 191 -3.41 11.45 -11.39
N LEU A 192 -2.81 12.53 -10.85
CA LEU A 192 -1.98 12.49 -9.65
C LEU A 192 -2.78 11.99 -8.44
N GLN A 193 -3.97 12.56 -8.20
CA GLN A 193 -4.84 12.15 -7.10
C GLN A 193 -5.26 10.68 -7.24
N GLN A 194 -5.66 10.24 -8.44
CA GLN A 194 -6.01 8.84 -8.70
C GLN A 194 -4.81 7.90 -8.46
N THR A 195 -3.60 8.32 -8.84
CA THR A 195 -2.38 7.53 -8.59
C THR A 195 -2.13 7.36 -7.10
N LEU A 196 -2.20 8.45 -6.33
CA LEU A 196 -1.99 8.43 -4.88
C LEU A 196 -3.08 7.65 -4.14
N LEU A 197 -4.34 7.73 -4.58
CA LEU A 197 -5.43 6.92 -4.05
C LEU A 197 -5.22 5.43 -4.35
N ALA A 198 -4.76 5.10 -5.55
CA ALA A 198 -4.45 3.72 -5.93
C ALA A 198 -3.24 3.17 -5.16
N GLU A 199 -2.26 4.01 -4.86
CA GLU A 199 -1.13 3.67 -3.97
C GLU A 199 -1.61 3.46 -2.52
N LEU A 200 -2.47 4.34 -2.00
CA LEU A 200 -3.08 4.17 -0.67
C LEU A 200 -3.82 2.84 -0.56
N ASP A 201 -4.64 2.50 -1.56
CA ASP A 201 -5.37 1.24 -1.59
C ASP A 201 -4.43 0.03 -1.60
N LEU A 202 -3.31 0.09 -2.33
CA LEU A 202 -2.26 -0.95 -2.33
C LEU A 202 -1.66 -1.12 -0.93
N ARG A 203 -1.21 -0.02 -0.31
CA ARG A 203 -0.59 -0.02 1.04
C ARG A 203 -1.54 -0.55 2.11
N LEU A 204 -2.85 -0.33 1.97
CA LEU A 204 -3.86 -0.79 2.92
C LEU A 204 -4.24 -2.28 2.76
N GLN A 205 -3.85 -2.96 1.66
CA GLN A 205 -4.27 -4.35 1.41
C GLN A 205 -3.92 -5.33 2.53
N PRO A 206 -2.69 -5.32 3.12
CA PRO A 206 -2.36 -6.24 4.21
C PRO A 206 -3.26 -6.03 5.43
N VAL A 207 -3.55 -4.76 5.76
CA VAL A 207 -4.44 -4.42 6.88
C VAL A 207 -5.86 -4.87 6.60
N ALA A 208 -6.39 -4.58 5.40
CA ALA A 208 -7.73 -5.00 5.00
C ALA A 208 -7.90 -6.52 5.09
N GLY A 209 -6.90 -7.29 4.65
CA GLY A 209 -6.91 -8.75 4.75
C GLY A 209 -6.91 -9.26 6.20
N MET A 210 -6.14 -8.63 7.09
CA MET A 210 -6.15 -8.97 8.53
C MET A 210 -7.50 -8.66 9.20
N VAL A 211 -8.11 -7.52 8.85
CA VAL A 211 -9.43 -7.14 9.39
C VAL A 211 -10.53 -8.05 8.85
N GLU A 212 -10.47 -8.45 7.59
CA GLU A 212 -11.37 -9.44 7.02
C GLU A 212 -11.24 -10.79 7.75
N ALA A 213 -10.00 -11.27 7.97
CA ALA A 213 -9.75 -12.51 8.70
C ALA A 213 -10.32 -12.45 10.13
N LEU A 214 -10.15 -11.33 10.83
CA LEU A 214 -10.75 -11.09 12.14
C LEU A 214 -12.29 -11.16 12.08
N GLY A 215 -12.91 -10.52 11.09
CA GLY A 215 -14.35 -10.56 10.90
C GLY A 215 -14.89 -11.96 10.57
N GLN A 216 -14.14 -12.78 9.83
CA GLN A 216 -14.49 -14.17 9.54
C GLN A 216 -14.38 -15.05 10.80
N GLU A 217 -13.34 -14.87 11.60
CA GLU A 217 -13.12 -15.63 12.83
C GLU A 217 -14.24 -15.39 13.85
N VAL A 218 -14.68 -14.13 14.02
CA VAL A 218 -15.81 -13.79 14.92
C VAL A 218 -17.13 -14.40 14.43
N LYS A 219 -17.36 -14.50 13.12
CA LYS A 219 -18.56 -15.17 12.58
C LYS A 219 -18.54 -16.68 12.79
N GLN A 220 -17.36 -17.30 12.72
CA GLN A 220 -17.17 -18.75 12.92
C GLN A 220 -17.21 -19.14 14.41
N HIS A 221 -16.88 -18.20 15.30
CA HIS A 221 -16.84 -18.37 16.76
C HIS A 221 -17.50 -17.16 17.47
N PRO A 222 -18.84 -17.05 17.45
CA PRO A 222 -19.58 -15.89 17.97
C PRO A 222 -19.45 -15.67 19.48
#